data_AF-A0A1G5FKR4-F1
#
_entry.id   AF-A0A1G5FKR4-F1
#
_cell.length_a   1.000
_cell.length_b   1.000
_cell.length_c   1.000
_cell.angle_alpha   90.00
_cell.angle_beta   90.00
_cell.angle_gamma   90.00
#
_symmetry.space_group_name_H-M   'P 1'
#
loop_
_entity.id
_entity.type
_entity.pdbx_description
1 polymer ?
#
loop_
_entity_poly.entity_id
_entity_poly.type
_entity_poly.pdbx_seq_one_letter_code
_entity_poly.pdbx_strand_id
1 'polypeptide(L)'
;MIVESLSALANPYSLLAVFIGTVSGVLVGGMPGLTATMAVALLIPVTFALEPLTGLLLMGGVYCGAMYGGSIPAILLRTPGTPAAVATAMEGYPMTQKGKGGLALKVSVISSFVGGTFSAFVLLLVAPILAKFALSFGPPEYFLLALVGLAGIVSMADDQSSLVKALISGLIGLILAVVGTDPMSGMLRYTMNNPDLFDGIAFMPALIGLFSISQMLELTGSGSIVADTSVITKIKREPMPKGLGKYIGTGSLVGTIVGILPGEGATIAAFLSYNVARQRSKNKELFGKGNPEGIAAAEAGNNGCVGGSLIPTLTLGIPGNSVAAALLGGCWSTGSSPDRSCSPSTGS
;
A
#
# COMPACT_ATOMS: atom_id res chain seq x y z
N MET A 1 23.94 -10.40 5.35
CA MET A 1 22.73 -9.69 4.90
C MET A 1 21.63 -10.64 4.40
N ILE A 2 21.59 -11.10 3.14
CA ILE A 2 20.43 -11.90 2.64
C ILE A 2 20.21 -13.20 3.43
N VAL A 3 21.28 -13.95 3.72
CA VAL A 3 21.20 -15.21 4.50
C VAL A 3 20.77 -14.96 5.95
N GLU A 4 21.22 -13.86 6.56
CA GLU A 4 20.79 -13.45 7.90
C GLU A 4 19.32 -13.03 7.92
N SER A 5 18.86 -12.26 6.93
CA SER A 5 17.45 -11.89 6.78
C SER A 5 16.55 -13.11 6.59
N LEU A 6 17.00 -14.10 5.81
CA LEU A 6 16.30 -15.38 5.67
C LEU A 6 16.27 -16.17 6.98
N SER A 7 17.36 -16.16 7.76
CA SER A 7 17.40 -16.82 9.08
C SER A 7 16.52 -16.11 10.13
N ALA A 8 16.42 -14.78 10.08
CA ALA A 8 15.54 -13.99 10.94
C ALA A 8 14.05 -14.22 10.59
N LEU A 9 13.75 -14.44 9.30
CA LEU A 9 12.41 -14.84 8.83
C LEU A 9 12.07 -16.29 9.18
N ALA A 10 13.06 -17.17 9.35
CA ALA A 10 12.85 -18.55 9.80
C ALA A 10 12.54 -18.65 11.30
N ASN A 11 12.63 -17.54 12.04
CA ASN A 11 12.23 -17.49 13.44
C ASN A 11 10.70 -17.68 13.56
N PRO A 12 10.21 -18.62 14.40
CA PRO A 12 8.78 -18.83 14.61
C PRO A 12 8.01 -17.57 15.00
N TYR A 13 8.62 -16.65 15.75
CA TYR A 13 8.00 -15.38 16.14
C TYR A 13 7.77 -14.45 14.94
N SER A 14 8.74 -14.35 14.03
CA SER A 14 8.64 -13.58 12.78
C SER A 14 7.52 -14.11 11.88
N LEU A 15 7.46 -15.43 11.71
CA LEU A 15 6.40 -16.08 10.91
C LEU A 15 5.03 -15.88 11.52
N LEU A 16 4.92 -15.96 12.84
CA LEU A 16 3.67 -15.71 13.56
C LEU A 16 3.22 -14.25 13.38
N ALA A 17 4.13 -13.28 13.47
CA ALA A 17 3.83 -11.88 13.25
C ALA A 17 3.35 -11.61 11.82
N VAL A 18 4.02 -12.15 10.81
CA VAL A 18 3.55 -12.06 9.41
C VAL A 18 2.18 -12.71 9.25
N PHE A 19 1.97 -13.90 9.82
CA PHE A 19 0.69 -14.61 9.74
C PHE A 19 -0.44 -13.81 10.38
N ILE A 20 -0.27 -13.36 11.62
CA ILE A 20 -1.25 -12.54 12.33
C ILE A 20 -1.51 -11.26 11.55
N GLY A 21 -0.45 -10.58 11.11
CA GLY A 21 -0.56 -9.34 10.34
C GLY A 21 -1.33 -9.53 9.03
N THR A 22 -1.03 -10.58 8.27
CA THR A 22 -1.76 -10.88 7.03
C THR A 22 -3.23 -11.22 7.31
N VAL A 23 -3.52 -12.05 8.32
CA VAL A 23 -4.91 -12.39 8.68
C VAL A 23 -5.67 -11.14 9.12
N SER A 24 -5.11 -10.34 10.02
CA SER A 24 -5.74 -9.09 10.47
C SER A 24 -5.89 -8.11 9.31
N GLY A 25 -4.90 -8.02 8.42
CA GLY A 25 -4.98 -7.21 7.21
C GLY A 25 -6.14 -7.62 6.32
N VAL A 26 -6.30 -8.92 6.04
CA VAL A 26 -7.42 -9.43 5.24
C VAL A 26 -8.77 -9.13 5.87
N LEU A 27 -8.89 -9.30 7.20
CA LEU A 27 -10.11 -9.00 7.94
C LEU A 27 -10.44 -7.51 7.89
N VAL A 28 -9.45 -6.64 8.11
CA VAL A 28 -9.64 -5.19 8.10
C VAL A 28 -9.95 -4.68 6.69
N GLY A 29 -9.18 -5.09 5.69
CA GLY A 29 -9.44 -4.72 4.30
C GLY A 29 -10.77 -5.25 3.77
N GLY A 30 -11.25 -6.39 4.30
CA GLY A 30 -12.55 -6.95 3.96
C GLY A 30 -13.73 -6.16 4.51
N MET A 31 -13.53 -5.23 5.44
CA MET A 31 -14.56 -4.35 5.97
C MET A 31 -14.73 -3.13 5.05
N PRO A 32 -15.93 -2.88 4.49
CA PRO A 32 -16.20 -1.68 3.71
C PRO A 32 -15.88 -0.41 4.51
N GLY A 33 -15.15 0.53 3.90
CA GLY A 33 -14.77 1.79 4.53
C GLY A 33 -13.55 1.71 5.46
N LEU A 34 -12.87 0.56 5.57
CA LEU A 34 -11.58 0.45 6.25
C LEU A 34 -10.47 0.22 5.22
N THR A 35 -9.76 1.31 4.88
CA THR A 35 -8.68 1.26 3.89
C THR A 35 -7.40 0.65 4.47
N ALA A 36 -6.51 0.16 3.59
CA ALA A 36 -5.21 -0.37 4.00
C ALA A 36 -4.36 0.65 4.78
N THR A 37 -4.47 1.94 4.43
CA THR A 37 -3.78 3.04 5.14
C THR A 37 -4.25 3.13 6.59
N MET A 38 -5.56 3.01 6.85
CA MET A 38 -6.12 3.00 8.20
C MET A 38 -5.66 1.77 8.98
N ALA A 39 -5.67 0.60 8.34
CA ALA A 39 -5.27 -0.65 8.98
C ALA A 39 -3.83 -0.56 9.52
N VAL A 40 -2.91 -0.01 8.71
CA VAL A 40 -1.52 0.22 9.13
C VAL A 40 -1.46 1.30 10.21
N ALA A 41 -2.14 2.44 10.04
CA ALA A 41 -2.11 3.55 11.00
C ALA A 41 -2.61 3.14 12.41
N LEU A 42 -3.69 2.35 12.49
CA LEU A 42 -4.23 1.84 13.75
C LEU A 42 -3.31 0.79 14.42
N LEU A 43 -2.45 0.14 13.64
CA LEU A 43 -1.50 -0.86 14.16
C LEU A 43 -0.24 -0.22 14.75
N ILE A 44 0.10 1.00 14.33
CA ILE A 44 1.31 1.69 14.78
C ILE A 44 1.41 1.73 16.32
N PRO A 45 0.38 2.16 17.09
CA PRO A 45 0.47 2.15 18.56
C PRO A 45 0.73 0.77 19.16
N VAL A 46 0.16 -0.29 18.56
CA VAL A 46 0.35 -1.68 19.00
C VAL A 46 1.80 -2.12 18.77
N THR A 47 2.45 -1.59 17.72
CA THR A 47 3.81 -1.98 17.37
C THR A 47 4.88 -1.44 18.31
N PHE A 48 4.60 -0.45 19.17
CA PHE A 48 5.59 0.03 20.15
C PHE A 48 5.90 -0.97 21.26
N ALA A 49 4.96 -1.86 21.55
CA ALA A 49 5.18 -2.94 22.50
C ALA A 49 5.99 -4.11 21.89
N LEU A 50 6.31 -4.04 20.59
CA LEU A 50 6.99 -5.10 19.85
C LEU A 50 8.41 -4.70 19.50
N GLU A 51 9.28 -5.71 19.32
CA GLU A 51 10.60 -5.50 18.75
C GLU A 51 10.47 -4.90 17.32
N PRO A 52 11.34 -3.95 16.91
CA PRO A 52 11.20 -3.23 15.64
C PRO A 52 11.02 -4.13 14.41
N LEU A 53 11.79 -5.22 14.33
CA LEU A 53 11.66 -6.20 13.25
C LEU A 53 10.27 -6.85 13.22
N THR A 54 9.77 -7.26 14.39
CA THR A 54 8.45 -7.87 14.54
C THR A 54 7.33 -6.90 14.19
N GLY A 55 7.45 -5.63 14.62
CA GLY A 55 6.52 -4.56 14.26
C GLY A 55 6.45 -4.30 12.76
N LEU A 56 7.61 -4.24 12.08
CA LEU A 56 7.68 -4.07 10.63
C LEU A 56 7.09 -5.26 9.86
N LEU A 57 7.37 -6.49 10.31
CA LEU A 57 6.80 -7.71 9.72
C LEU A 57 5.28 -7.75 9.87
N LEU A 58 4.76 -7.36 11.04
CA LEU A 58 3.34 -7.26 11.31
C LEU A 58 2.67 -6.21 10.41
N MET A 59 3.24 -5.01 10.33
CA MET A 59 2.73 -3.92 9.47
C MET A 59 2.79 -4.27 7.99
N GLY A 60 3.87 -4.92 7.52
CA GLY A 60 3.98 -5.41 6.15
C GLY A 60 2.96 -6.51 5.84
N GLY A 61 2.71 -7.41 6.80
CA GLY A 61 1.65 -8.41 6.72
C GLY A 61 0.27 -7.78 6.59
N VAL A 62 -0.04 -6.78 7.42
CA VAL A 62 -1.30 -6.01 7.36
C VAL A 62 -1.44 -5.29 6.03
N TYR A 63 -0.37 -4.66 5.54
CA TYR A 63 -0.40 -3.94 4.27
C TYR A 63 -0.75 -4.89 3.12
N CYS A 64 0.00 -5.99 2.96
CA CYS A 64 -0.26 -6.96 1.89
C CYS A 64 -1.64 -7.63 2.03
N GLY A 65 -2.03 -7.96 3.26
CA GLY A 65 -3.32 -8.58 3.58
C GLY A 65 -4.50 -7.67 3.29
N ALA A 66 -4.42 -6.39 3.66
CA ALA A 66 -5.51 -5.41 3.48
C ALA A 66 -5.73 -5.06 2.00
N MET A 67 -4.66 -4.99 1.21
CA MET A 67 -4.77 -4.75 -0.23
C MET A 67 -5.54 -5.87 -0.96
N TYR A 68 -5.32 -7.13 -0.59
CA TYR A 68 -6.11 -8.26 -1.07
C TYR A 68 -7.50 -8.33 -0.39
N GLY A 69 -7.58 -8.07 0.91
CA GLY A 69 -8.82 -8.14 1.69
C GLY A 69 -9.92 -7.25 1.11
N GLY A 70 -9.56 -6.05 0.63
CA GLY A 70 -10.46 -5.12 -0.06
C GLY A 70 -11.15 -5.68 -1.29
N SER A 71 -10.58 -6.70 -1.91
CA SER A 71 -11.10 -7.33 -3.12
C SER A 71 -12.18 -8.37 -2.84
N ILE A 72 -12.26 -8.91 -1.63
CA ILE A 72 -13.31 -9.85 -1.22
C ILE A 72 -14.70 -9.20 -1.31
N PRO A 73 -14.99 -8.07 -0.62
CA PRO A 73 -16.27 -7.41 -0.75
C PRO A 73 -16.46 -6.75 -2.13
N ALA A 74 -15.37 -6.38 -2.81
CA ALA A 74 -15.43 -5.88 -4.19
C ALA A 74 -15.99 -6.92 -5.17
N ILE A 75 -15.52 -8.17 -5.07
CA ILE A 75 -15.93 -9.29 -5.94
C ILE A 75 -17.34 -9.75 -5.59
N LEU A 76 -17.66 -9.86 -4.30
CA LEU A 76 -18.92 -10.48 -3.88
C LEU A 76 -20.09 -9.50 -3.85
N LEU A 77 -19.83 -8.25 -3.48
CA LEU A 77 -20.86 -7.30 -3.08
C LEU A 77 -20.80 -5.98 -3.86
N ARG A 78 -19.83 -5.82 -4.77
CA ARG A 78 -19.55 -4.57 -5.50
C ARG A 78 -19.26 -3.38 -4.56
N THR A 79 -18.77 -3.67 -3.36
CA THR A 79 -18.40 -2.67 -2.35
C THR A 79 -16.90 -2.79 -2.08
N PRO A 80 -16.05 -2.16 -2.91
CA PRO A 80 -14.61 -2.28 -2.76
C PRO A 80 -14.12 -1.67 -1.46
N GLY A 81 -13.30 -2.41 -0.70
CA GLY A 81 -12.69 -1.91 0.55
C GLY A 81 -11.46 -1.02 0.30
N THR A 82 -10.88 -1.08 -0.89
CA THR A 82 -9.78 -0.22 -1.33
C THR A 82 -10.06 0.34 -2.72
N PRO A 83 -9.55 1.55 -3.07
CA PRO A 83 -9.74 2.11 -4.41
C PRO A 83 -9.19 1.20 -5.52
N ALA A 84 -8.10 0.48 -5.27
CA ALA A 84 -7.53 -0.47 -6.22
C ALA A 84 -8.47 -1.66 -6.52
N ALA A 85 -9.25 -2.11 -5.53
CA ALA A 85 -10.18 -3.22 -5.68
C ALA A 85 -11.36 -2.89 -6.64
N VAL A 86 -11.56 -1.61 -7.00
CA VAL A 86 -12.54 -1.21 -8.02
C VAL A 86 -12.24 -1.87 -9.36
N ALA A 87 -10.96 -1.90 -9.77
CA ALA A 87 -10.54 -2.55 -11.02
C ALA A 87 -10.86 -4.05 -11.00
N THR A 88 -10.69 -4.69 -9.83
CA THR A 88 -11.07 -6.10 -9.62
C THR A 88 -12.58 -6.31 -9.65
N ALA A 89 -13.36 -5.38 -9.07
CA ALA A 89 -14.82 -5.43 -9.04
C ALA A 89 -15.46 -5.41 -10.44
N MET A 90 -14.82 -4.71 -11.41
CA MET A 90 -15.31 -4.61 -12.79
C MET A 90 -15.52 -5.98 -13.44
N GLU A 91 -14.74 -6.98 -13.06
CA GLU A 91 -14.87 -8.36 -13.54
C GLU A 91 -15.42 -9.29 -12.45
N GLY A 92 -14.98 -9.11 -11.21
CA GLY A 92 -15.34 -9.97 -10.08
C GLY A 92 -16.84 -10.00 -9.80
N TYR A 93 -17.48 -8.83 -9.77
CA TYR A 93 -18.91 -8.75 -9.45
C TYR A 93 -19.80 -9.36 -10.55
N PRO A 94 -19.60 -9.09 -11.86
CA PRO A 94 -20.29 -9.82 -12.92
C PRO A 94 -20.08 -11.34 -12.88
N MET A 95 -18.89 -11.82 -12.47
CA MET A 95 -18.66 -13.25 -12.25
C MET A 95 -19.48 -13.79 -11.08
N THR A 96 -19.57 -13.05 -9.97
CA THR A 96 -20.41 -13.41 -8.82
C THR A 96 -21.88 -13.50 -9.20
N GLN A 97 -22.41 -12.54 -9.96
CA GLN A 97 -23.79 -12.57 -10.47
C GLN A 97 -24.09 -13.80 -11.33
N LYS A 98 -23.07 -14.36 -12.00
CA LYS A 98 -23.18 -15.59 -12.81
C LYS A 98 -22.96 -16.87 -11.99
N GLY A 99 -22.90 -16.79 -10.66
CA GLY A 99 -22.61 -17.92 -9.78
C GLY A 99 -21.14 -18.37 -9.77
N LYS A 100 -20.24 -17.58 -10.36
CA LYS A 100 -18.80 -17.86 -10.48
C LYS A 100 -17.94 -17.06 -9.48
N GLY A 101 -18.53 -16.54 -8.40
CA GLY A 101 -17.83 -15.76 -7.38
C GLY A 101 -16.66 -16.52 -6.74
N GLY A 102 -16.81 -17.83 -6.51
CA GLY A 102 -15.72 -18.67 -5.98
C GLY A 102 -14.52 -18.79 -6.92
N LEU A 103 -14.76 -18.75 -8.23
CA LEU A 103 -13.69 -18.71 -9.21
C LEU A 103 -12.99 -17.34 -9.19
N ALA A 104 -13.76 -16.25 -9.13
CA ALA A 104 -13.22 -14.89 -9.05
C ALA A 104 -12.33 -14.71 -7.81
N LEU A 105 -12.79 -15.14 -6.63
CA LEU A 105 -12.00 -15.11 -5.39
C LEU A 105 -10.71 -15.94 -5.49
N LYS A 106 -10.79 -17.14 -6.10
CA LYS A 106 -9.62 -18.00 -6.30
C LYS A 106 -8.59 -17.35 -7.22
N VAL A 107 -9.03 -16.74 -8.32
CA VAL A 107 -8.14 -16.02 -9.24
C VAL A 107 -7.52 -14.82 -8.55
N SER A 108 -8.32 -14.05 -7.79
CA SER A 108 -7.86 -12.90 -7.02
C SER A 108 -6.77 -13.29 -6.02
N VAL A 109 -7.01 -14.25 -5.12
CA VAL A 109 -6.03 -14.62 -4.08
C VAL A 109 -4.71 -15.14 -4.66
N ILE A 110 -4.76 -15.97 -5.71
CA ILE A 110 -3.55 -16.50 -6.35
C ILE A 110 -2.77 -15.37 -7.03
N SER A 111 -3.47 -14.46 -7.70
CA SER A 111 -2.83 -13.36 -8.43
C SER A 111 -2.22 -12.34 -7.46
N SER A 112 -2.94 -11.99 -6.39
CA SER A 112 -2.45 -11.12 -5.33
C SER A 112 -1.24 -11.74 -4.60
N PHE A 113 -1.27 -13.05 -4.33
CA PHE A 113 -0.14 -13.76 -3.71
C PHE A 113 1.10 -13.75 -4.61
N VAL A 114 0.96 -14.10 -5.90
CA VAL A 114 2.09 -14.11 -6.83
C VAL A 114 2.62 -12.70 -7.06
N GLY A 115 1.76 -11.70 -7.22
CA GLY A 115 2.15 -10.30 -7.39
C GLY A 115 2.89 -9.74 -6.18
N GLY A 116 2.37 -9.98 -4.97
CA GLY A 116 3.01 -9.57 -3.72
C GLY A 116 4.34 -10.30 -3.47
N THR A 117 4.40 -11.59 -3.77
CA THR A 117 5.65 -12.36 -3.66
C THR A 117 6.69 -11.85 -4.64
N PHE A 118 6.30 -11.62 -5.90
CA PHE A 118 7.20 -11.07 -6.92
C PHE A 118 7.75 -9.71 -6.52
N SER A 119 6.90 -8.79 -6.07
CA SER A 119 7.34 -7.45 -5.66
C SER A 119 8.20 -7.47 -4.41
N ALA A 120 7.95 -8.38 -3.46
CA ALA A 120 8.83 -8.61 -2.31
C ALA A 120 10.22 -9.13 -2.73
N PHE A 121 10.29 -10.01 -3.73
CA PHE A 121 11.57 -10.45 -4.30
C PHE A 121 12.31 -9.29 -4.99
N VAL A 122 11.60 -8.46 -5.75
CA VAL A 122 12.20 -7.27 -6.38
C VAL A 122 12.69 -6.29 -5.31
N LEU A 123 11.91 -6.06 -4.25
CA LEU A 123 12.32 -5.25 -3.11
C LEU A 123 13.63 -5.76 -2.50
N LEU A 124 13.73 -7.06 -2.22
CA LEU A 124 14.93 -7.67 -1.64
C LEU A 124 16.19 -7.46 -2.50
N LEU A 125 16.04 -7.49 -3.83
CA LEU A 125 17.18 -7.35 -4.77
C LEU A 125 17.52 -5.89 -5.06
N VAL A 126 16.51 -5.03 -5.21
CA VAL A 126 16.66 -3.66 -5.71
C VAL A 126 16.91 -2.67 -4.57
N ALA A 127 16.34 -2.89 -3.39
CA ALA A 127 16.56 -2.02 -2.22
C ALA A 127 18.05 -1.83 -1.86
N PRO A 128 18.90 -2.89 -1.73
CA PRO A 128 20.30 -2.68 -1.38
C PRO A 128 21.10 -1.94 -2.46
N ILE A 129 20.69 -2.06 -3.74
CA ILE A 129 21.31 -1.34 -4.85
C ILE A 129 20.96 0.15 -4.74
N LEU A 130 19.67 0.47 -4.56
CA LEU A 130 19.20 1.84 -4.40
C LEU A 130 19.77 2.52 -3.16
N ALA A 131 19.89 1.81 -2.03
CA ALA A 131 20.50 2.36 -0.82
C ALA A 131 21.96 2.80 -1.03
N LYS A 132 22.74 2.06 -1.83
CA LYS A 132 24.11 2.47 -2.20
C LYS A 132 24.12 3.69 -3.11
N PHE A 133 23.17 3.80 -4.03
CA PHE A 133 23.01 4.98 -4.87
C PHE A 133 22.59 6.21 -4.04
N ALA A 134 21.72 6.03 -3.05
CA ALA A 134 21.29 7.10 -2.15
C ALA A 134 22.47 7.76 -1.41
N LEU A 135 23.48 6.97 -1.02
CA LEU A 135 24.71 7.48 -0.40
C LEU A 135 25.55 8.37 -1.34
N SER A 136 25.36 8.25 -2.65
CA SER A 136 26.04 9.07 -3.66
C SER A 136 25.26 10.33 -4.05
N PHE A 137 24.06 10.54 -3.51
CA PHE A 137 23.24 11.71 -3.83
C PHE A 137 23.81 12.97 -3.19
N GLY A 138 23.94 14.02 -4.00
CA GLY A 138 24.26 15.36 -3.57
C GLY A 138 23.03 16.25 -3.46
N PRO A 139 23.23 17.54 -3.17
CA PRO A 139 22.14 18.52 -3.08
C PRO A 139 21.21 18.57 -4.32
N PRO A 140 21.72 18.48 -5.58
CA PRO A 140 20.86 18.47 -6.76
C PRO A 140 19.93 17.25 -6.82
N GLU A 141 20.43 16.07 -6.45
CA GLU A 141 19.65 14.83 -6.48
C GLU A 141 18.55 14.84 -5.40
N TYR A 142 18.85 15.32 -4.19
CA TYR A 142 17.84 15.51 -3.15
C TYR A 142 16.79 16.56 -3.55
N PHE A 143 17.19 17.63 -4.23
CA PHE A 143 16.25 18.61 -4.77
C PHE A 143 15.32 18.00 -5.82
N LEU A 144 15.87 17.23 -6.77
CA LEU A 144 15.08 16.52 -7.77
C LEU A 144 14.14 15.49 -7.13
N LEU A 145 14.62 14.73 -6.14
CA LEU A 145 13.79 13.79 -5.39
C LEU A 145 12.63 14.49 -4.67
N ALA A 146 12.88 15.64 -4.05
CA ALA A 146 11.83 16.45 -3.44
C ALA A 146 10.81 16.92 -4.48
N LEU A 147 11.25 17.35 -5.66
CA LEU A 147 10.36 17.70 -6.78
C LEU A 147 9.54 16.51 -7.27
N VAL A 148 10.13 15.32 -7.37
CA VAL A 148 9.42 14.09 -7.76
C VAL A 148 8.40 13.70 -6.68
N GLY A 149 8.74 13.82 -5.39
CA GLY A 149 7.80 13.60 -4.28
C GLY A 149 6.64 14.60 -4.30
N LEU A 150 6.92 15.87 -4.57
CA LEU A 150 5.90 16.92 -4.74
C LEU A 150 5.03 16.68 -5.99
N ALA A 151 5.62 16.23 -7.09
CA ALA A 151 4.87 15.80 -8.27
C ALA A 151 3.96 14.60 -7.97
N GLY A 152 4.39 13.71 -7.07
CA GLY A 152 3.58 12.61 -6.54
C GLY A 152 2.28 13.08 -5.87
N ILE A 153 2.30 14.21 -5.16
CA ILE A 153 1.08 14.81 -4.56
C ILE A 153 0.06 15.19 -5.66
N VAL A 154 0.54 15.70 -6.80
CA VAL A 154 -0.31 16.00 -7.96
C VAL A 154 -0.84 14.73 -8.60
N SER A 155 -0.06 13.64 -8.65
CA SER A 155 -0.52 12.35 -9.18
C SER A 155 -1.64 11.71 -8.35
N MET A 156 -1.70 12.00 -7.05
CA MET A 156 -2.80 11.58 -6.16
C MET A 156 -4.08 12.40 -6.35
N ALA A 157 -4.06 13.48 -7.14
CA ALA A 157 -5.26 14.23 -7.48
C ALA A 157 -6.06 13.47 -8.55
N ASP A 158 -7.07 12.71 -8.12
CA ASP A 158 -8.03 12.09 -9.04
C ASP A 158 -8.75 13.13 -9.92
N ASP A 159 -9.27 12.72 -11.07
CA ASP A 159 -10.08 13.54 -12.00
C ASP A 159 -11.25 14.29 -11.33
N GLN A 160 -11.73 13.81 -10.17
CA GLN A 160 -12.81 14.43 -9.39
C GLN A 160 -12.32 15.47 -8.36
N SER A 161 -11.05 15.44 -8.00
CA SER A 161 -10.43 16.36 -7.05
C SER A 161 -9.66 17.43 -7.83
N SER A 162 -10.06 18.70 -7.72
CA SER A 162 -9.34 19.77 -8.42
C SER A 162 -7.86 19.75 -8.02
N LEU A 163 -6.97 19.80 -9.01
CA LEU A 163 -5.50 19.86 -8.84
C LEU A 163 -5.09 20.91 -7.78
N VAL A 164 -5.87 22.00 -7.71
CA VAL A 164 -5.76 23.06 -6.70
C VAL A 164 -5.89 22.53 -5.27
N LYS A 165 -6.82 21.60 -4.98
CA LYS A 165 -6.99 21.01 -3.63
C LYS A 165 -5.78 20.18 -3.22
N ALA A 166 -5.20 19.40 -4.14
CA ALA A 166 -4.01 18.61 -3.86
C ALA A 166 -2.77 19.49 -3.62
N LEU A 167 -2.62 20.58 -4.39
CA LEU A 167 -1.57 21.55 -4.13
C LEU A 167 -1.76 22.29 -2.80
N ILE A 168 -3.00 22.68 -2.46
CA ILE A 168 -3.30 23.32 -1.16
C ILE A 168 -3.01 22.36 0.00
N SER A 169 -3.42 21.09 -0.09
CA SER A 169 -3.13 20.11 0.97
C SER A 169 -1.63 19.84 1.11
N GLY A 170 -0.90 19.76 -0.02
CA GLY A 170 0.56 19.65 -0.03
C GLY A 170 1.24 20.87 0.61
N LEU A 171 0.79 22.08 0.28
CA LEU A 171 1.28 23.32 0.89
C LEU A 171 1.01 23.39 2.39
N ILE A 172 -0.19 23.01 2.83
CA ILE A 172 -0.52 22.94 4.26
C ILE A 172 0.39 21.92 4.95
N GLY A 173 0.57 20.73 4.36
CA GLY A 173 1.47 19.70 4.88
C GLY A 173 2.92 20.18 5.00
N LEU A 174 3.43 20.90 3.99
CA LEU A 174 4.77 21.51 4.02
C LEU A 174 4.90 22.55 5.13
N ILE A 175 3.91 23.44 5.30
CA ILE A 175 3.91 24.45 6.36
C ILE A 175 3.96 23.76 7.73
N LEU A 176 3.15 22.72 7.94
CA LEU A 176 3.13 21.93 9.17
C LEU A 176 4.47 21.21 9.42
N ALA A 177 5.12 20.71 8.36
CA ALA A 177 6.42 20.02 8.46
C ALA A 177 7.60 20.96 8.79
N VAL A 178 7.48 22.27 8.52
CA VAL A 178 8.51 23.27 8.83
C VAL A 178 8.41 23.78 10.28
N VAL A 179 7.31 23.49 10.99
CA VAL A 179 7.17 23.84 12.41
C VAL A 179 8.15 23.01 13.24
N GLY A 180 9.01 23.69 14.00
CA GLY A 180 9.97 23.04 14.90
C GLY A 180 11.39 23.57 14.77
N THR A 181 12.33 22.84 15.34
CA THR A 181 13.76 23.14 15.26
C THR A 181 14.31 22.70 13.91
N ASP A 182 14.94 23.61 13.17
CA ASP A 182 15.61 23.26 11.92
C ASP A 182 16.85 22.40 12.19
N PRO A 183 16.95 21.16 11.66
CA PRO A 183 18.05 20.26 11.98
C PRO A 183 19.41 20.72 11.43
N MET A 184 19.42 21.60 10.41
CA MET A 184 20.66 22.14 9.85
C MET A 184 21.18 23.37 10.61
N SER A 185 20.31 24.34 10.92
CA SER A 185 20.71 25.61 11.53
C SER A 185 20.48 25.70 13.04
N GLY A 186 19.71 24.77 13.62
CA GLY A 186 19.29 24.81 15.03
C GLY A 186 18.27 25.92 15.35
N MET A 187 17.79 26.64 14.34
CA MET A 187 16.86 27.76 14.50
C MET A 187 15.43 27.25 14.69
N LEU A 188 14.69 27.84 15.62
CA LEU A 188 13.27 27.57 15.81
C LEU A 188 12.45 28.24 14.70
N ARG A 189 11.60 27.47 14.01
CA ARG A 189 10.71 27.94 12.95
C ARG A 189 9.26 27.74 13.35
N TYR A 190 8.46 28.80 13.32
CA TYR A 190 7.01 28.79 13.56
C TYR A 190 6.56 28.16 14.90
N THR A 191 7.43 28.13 15.92
CA THR A 191 7.12 27.51 17.23
C THR A 191 6.34 28.43 18.18
N MET A 192 6.17 29.71 17.84
CA MET A 192 5.49 30.72 18.66
C MET A 192 5.98 30.77 20.13
N ASN A 193 7.24 30.37 20.36
CA ASN A 193 7.84 30.23 21.70
C ASN A 193 7.11 29.23 22.63
N ASN A 194 6.32 28.30 22.08
CA ASN A 194 5.74 27.20 22.81
C ASN A 194 6.73 26.01 22.85
N PRO A 195 7.19 25.56 24.04
CA PRO A 195 8.09 24.42 24.17
C PRO A 195 7.57 23.14 23.50
N ASP A 196 6.25 22.91 23.51
CA ASP A 196 5.64 21.71 22.90
C ASP A 196 5.84 21.66 21.37
N LEU A 197 6.15 22.80 20.74
CA LEU A 197 6.39 22.91 19.30
C LEU A 197 7.87 22.88 18.93
N PHE A 198 8.79 22.78 19.89
CA PHE A 198 10.23 22.77 19.60
C PHE A 198 10.67 21.50 18.86
N ASP A 199 10.05 20.38 19.23
CA ASP A 199 10.20 19.09 18.53
C ASP A 199 9.35 19.00 17.26
N GLY A 200 8.61 20.07 16.94
CA GLY A 200 7.70 20.14 15.80
C GLY A 200 6.40 19.37 16.02
N ILE A 201 5.64 19.16 14.95
CA ILE A 201 4.40 18.38 15.01
C ILE A 201 4.76 16.90 14.98
N ALA A 202 4.42 16.18 16.04
CA ALA A 202 4.63 14.74 16.10
C ALA A 202 3.93 14.05 14.91
N PHE A 203 4.74 13.54 13.98
CA PHE A 203 4.28 13.01 12.70
C PHE A 203 3.19 11.95 12.86
N MET A 204 3.36 11.08 13.86
CA MET A 204 2.51 9.92 14.04
C MET A 204 1.13 10.23 14.67
N PRO A 205 1.01 11.00 15.77
CA PRO A 205 -0.27 11.53 16.20
C PRO A 205 -1.00 12.32 15.11
N ALA A 206 -0.27 13.12 14.31
CA ALA A 206 -0.84 13.86 13.19
C ALA A 206 -1.39 12.92 12.12
N LEU A 207 -0.64 11.90 11.71
CA LEU A 207 -1.10 10.88 10.77
C LEU A 207 -2.34 10.14 11.30
N ILE A 208 -2.29 9.62 12.52
CA ILE A 208 -3.41 8.88 13.12
C ILE A 208 -4.65 9.77 13.21
N GLY A 209 -4.50 11.02 13.65
CA GLY A 209 -5.60 11.98 13.77
C GLY A 209 -6.21 12.34 12.42
N LEU A 210 -5.39 12.72 11.44
CA LEU A 210 -5.84 13.07 10.08
C LEU A 210 -6.62 11.95 9.43
N PHE A 211 -6.08 10.73 9.48
CA PHE A 211 -6.70 9.55 8.88
C PHE A 211 -7.96 9.10 9.65
N SER A 212 -7.94 9.08 10.98
CA SER A 212 -9.10 8.67 11.78
C SER A 212 -10.28 9.64 11.63
N ILE A 213 -10.00 10.95 11.64
CA ILE A 213 -11.03 11.99 11.49
C ILE A 213 -11.61 11.96 10.07
N SER A 214 -10.77 11.86 9.03
CA SER A 214 -11.25 11.79 7.64
C SER A 214 -12.18 10.60 7.44
N GLN A 215 -11.84 9.44 8.02
CA GLN A 215 -12.67 8.24 7.90
C GLN A 215 -14.00 8.36 8.65
N MET A 216 -13.98 8.94 9.85
CA MET A 216 -15.20 9.17 10.63
C MET A 216 -16.19 10.05 9.87
N LEU A 217 -15.71 11.12 9.22
CA LEU A 217 -16.54 12.01 8.42
C LEU A 217 -17.12 11.29 7.19
N GLU A 218 -16.31 10.48 6.51
CA GLU A 218 -16.75 9.70 5.33
C GLU A 218 -17.81 8.64 5.69
N LEU A 219 -17.59 7.89 6.79
CA LEU A 219 -18.54 6.88 7.27
C LEU A 219 -19.86 7.50 7.72
N THR A 220 -19.80 8.69 8.35
CA THR A 220 -21.01 9.43 8.76
C THR A 220 -21.83 9.89 7.55
N GLY A 221 -21.19 10.19 6.42
CA GLY A 221 -21.87 10.55 5.16
C GLY A 221 -22.43 9.36 4.38
N SER A 222 -22.04 8.13 4.71
CA SER A 222 -22.36 6.91 3.96
C SER A 222 -23.59 6.22 4.53
N GLY A 223 -24.78 6.53 4.01
CA GLY A 223 -26.10 6.12 4.55
C GLY A 223 -26.45 4.62 4.56
N SER A 224 -25.52 3.70 4.24
CA SER A 224 -25.70 2.25 4.46
C SER A 224 -24.36 1.52 4.40
N ILE A 225 -24.04 0.76 5.45
CA ILE A 225 -22.90 -0.18 5.52
C ILE A 225 -23.37 -1.61 5.14
N VAL A 226 -24.68 -1.81 4.95
CA VAL A 226 -25.26 -3.14 4.74
C VAL A 226 -25.21 -3.49 3.25
N ALA A 227 -24.27 -4.35 2.90
CA ALA A 227 -24.21 -4.96 1.59
C ALA A 227 -25.35 -5.99 1.43
N ASP A 228 -26.11 -5.88 0.34
CA ASP A 228 -27.17 -6.84 0.01
C ASP A 228 -26.53 -8.19 -0.38
N THR A 229 -26.68 -9.19 0.48
CA THR A 229 -26.11 -10.53 0.31
C THR A 229 -27.03 -11.47 -0.48
N SER A 230 -28.20 -11.01 -0.92
CA SER A 230 -29.17 -11.82 -1.68
C SER A 230 -28.62 -12.38 -3.00
N VAL A 231 -27.58 -11.74 -3.55
CA VAL A 231 -26.91 -12.11 -4.81
C VAL A 231 -25.89 -13.25 -4.63
N ILE A 232 -25.50 -13.60 -3.39
CA ILE A 232 -24.54 -14.69 -3.11
C ILE A 232 -25.22 -16.04 -3.33
N THR A 233 -25.23 -16.50 -4.57
CA THR A 233 -25.58 -17.88 -4.92
C THR A 233 -24.47 -18.85 -4.50
N LYS A 234 -24.80 -20.15 -4.33
CA LYS A 234 -23.85 -21.21 -3.91
C LYS A 234 -22.49 -21.06 -4.63
N ILE A 235 -21.46 -20.74 -3.85
CA ILE A 235 -20.06 -20.61 -4.32
C ILE A 235 -19.60 -21.98 -4.85
N LYS A 236 -19.62 -22.16 -6.17
CA LYS A 236 -19.07 -23.37 -6.81
C LYS A 236 -17.55 -23.28 -6.89
N ARG A 237 -16.87 -24.36 -6.50
CA ARG A 237 -15.42 -24.51 -6.71
C ARG A 237 -15.17 -24.95 -8.15
N GLU A 238 -14.92 -23.99 -9.02
CA GLU A 238 -14.47 -24.25 -10.40
C GLU A 238 -12.93 -24.28 -10.48
N PRO A 239 -12.34 -25.08 -11.40
CA PRO A 239 -10.91 -25.06 -11.66
C PRO A 239 -10.47 -23.73 -12.29
N MET A 240 -9.25 -23.30 -12.01
CA MET A 240 -8.69 -22.07 -12.56
C MET A 240 -8.43 -22.21 -14.07
N PRO A 241 -8.81 -21.22 -14.89
CA PRO A 241 -8.51 -21.22 -16.32
C PRO A 241 -7.00 -21.33 -16.60
N LYS A 242 -6.63 -22.15 -17.58
CA LYS A 242 -5.23 -22.26 -18.03
C LYS A 242 -4.81 -20.96 -18.72
N GLY A 243 -3.53 -20.59 -18.58
CA GLY A 243 -2.95 -19.44 -19.27
C GLY A 243 -3.09 -18.09 -18.55
N LEU A 244 -3.59 -18.07 -17.31
CA LEU A 244 -3.64 -16.84 -16.50
C LEU A 244 -2.26 -16.33 -16.07
N GLY A 245 -1.26 -17.22 -16.00
CA GLY A 245 0.10 -16.87 -15.55
C GLY A 245 0.76 -15.71 -16.31
N LYS A 246 0.47 -15.56 -17.61
CA LYS A 246 1.01 -14.43 -18.40
C LYS A 246 0.44 -13.07 -17.97
N TYR A 247 -0.82 -13.03 -17.53
CA TYR A 247 -1.47 -11.81 -17.05
C TYR A 247 -1.06 -11.50 -15.62
N ILE A 248 -0.92 -12.54 -14.78
CA ILE A 248 -0.34 -12.41 -13.44
C ILE A 248 1.08 -11.86 -13.52
N GLY A 249 1.94 -12.42 -14.38
CA GLY A 249 3.31 -11.94 -14.56
C GLY A 249 3.36 -10.51 -15.11
N THR A 250 2.49 -10.18 -16.07
CA THR A 250 2.39 -8.80 -16.59
C THR A 250 1.94 -7.82 -15.51
N GLY A 251 0.90 -8.17 -14.74
CA GLY A 251 0.41 -7.34 -13.64
C GLY A 251 1.45 -7.18 -12.53
N SER A 252 2.14 -8.26 -12.15
CA SER A 252 3.20 -8.22 -11.13
C SER A 252 4.32 -7.25 -11.53
N LEU A 253 4.75 -7.29 -12.80
CA LEU A 253 5.78 -6.40 -13.32
C LEU A 253 5.31 -4.94 -13.36
N VAL A 254 4.13 -4.69 -13.95
CA VAL A 254 3.56 -3.34 -14.05
C VAL A 254 3.34 -2.76 -12.66
N GLY A 255 2.75 -3.52 -11.74
CA GLY A 255 2.50 -3.09 -10.37
C GLY A 255 3.77 -2.78 -9.61
N THR A 256 4.81 -3.60 -9.76
CA THR A 256 6.11 -3.32 -9.11
C THR A 256 6.76 -2.06 -9.67
N ILE A 257 6.74 -1.86 -11.00
CA ILE A 257 7.30 -0.65 -11.64
C ILE A 257 6.54 0.60 -11.20
N VAL A 258 5.20 0.56 -11.25
CA VAL A 258 4.36 1.68 -10.81
C VAL A 258 4.60 1.96 -9.32
N GLY A 259 4.73 0.93 -8.49
CA GLY A 259 5.02 1.11 -7.06
C GLY A 259 6.36 1.79 -6.77
N ILE A 260 7.39 1.60 -7.61
CA ILE A 260 8.68 2.28 -7.44
C ILE A 260 8.55 3.80 -7.62
N LEU A 261 7.55 4.26 -8.37
CA LEU A 261 7.30 5.68 -8.57
C LEU A 261 6.65 6.27 -7.30
N PRO A 262 7.19 7.35 -6.74
CA PRO A 262 6.63 7.96 -5.53
C PRO A 262 5.32 8.70 -5.83
N GLY A 263 4.36 8.56 -4.92
CA GLY A 263 3.02 9.11 -5.06
C GLY A 263 2.08 8.26 -5.91
N GLU A 264 2.60 7.30 -6.67
CA GLU A 264 1.79 6.41 -7.51
C GLU A 264 1.13 5.31 -6.66
N GLY A 265 -0.19 5.26 -6.73
CA GLY A 265 -1.00 4.37 -5.90
C GLY A 265 -1.16 2.96 -6.49
N ALA A 266 -1.52 2.01 -5.62
CA ALA A 266 -1.95 0.67 -6.03
C ALA A 266 -3.16 0.70 -6.99
N THR A 267 -3.96 1.78 -6.95
CA THR A 267 -5.07 2.02 -7.89
C THR A 267 -4.60 2.13 -9.33
N ILE A 268 -3.61 2.99 -9.60
CA ILE A 268 -3.05 3.18 -10.94
C ILE A 268 -2.40 1.89 -11.41
N ALA A 269 -1.65 1.21 -10.54
CA ALA A 269 -1.09 -0.10 -10.81
C ALA A 269 -2.15 -1.14 -11.23
N ALA A 270 -3.27 -1.22 -10.52
CA ALA A 270 -4.36 -2.15 -10.81
C ALA A 270 -5.06 -1.83 -12.13
N PHE A 271 -5.42 -0.57 -12.37
CA PHE A 271 -6.07 -0.14 -13.62
C PHE A 271 -5.15 -0.24 -14.83
N LEU A 272 -3.88 0.12 -14.70
CA LEU A 272 -2.91 -0.01 -15.78
C LEU A 272 -2.69 -1.48 -16.12
N SER A 273 -2.50 -2.34 -15.11
CA SER A 273 -2.36 -3.79 -15.30
C SER A 273 -3.60 -4.40 -15.99
N TYR A 274 -4.80 -3.99 -15.56
CA TYR A 274 -6.06 -4.37 -16.19
C TYR A 274 -6.13 -3.94 -17.66
N ASN A 275 -5.76 -2.69 -17.96
CA ASN A 275 -5.77 -2.16 -19.32
C ASN A 275 -4.77 -2.87 -20.24
N VAL A 276 -3.55 -3.14 -19.75
CA VAL A 276 -2.55 -3.91 -20.49
C VAL A 276 -3.04 -5.33 -20.77
N ALA A 277 -3.70 -5.98 -19.79
CA ALA A 277 -4.29 -7.29 -19.99
C ALA A 277 -5.44 -7.27 -21.00
N ARG A 278 -6.30 -6.25 -20.97
CA ARG A 278 -7.37 -6.04 -21.96
C ARG A 278 -6.80 -5.87 -23.36
N GLN A 279 -5.71 -5.11 -23.53
CA GLN A 279 -5.08 -4.91 -24.83
C GLN A 279 -4.41 -6.19 -25.37
N ARG A 280 -3.78 -6.98 -24.49
CA ARG A 280 -3.08 -8.23 -24.83
C ARG A 280 -3.99 -9.45 -24.96
N SER A 281 -5.20 -9.40 -24.39
CA SER A 281 -6.11 -10.53 -24.44
C SER A 281 -6.66 -10.78 -25.85
N LYS A 282 -6.82 -12.06 -26.17
CA LYS A 282 -7.53 -12.50 -27.38
C LYS A 282 -9.06 -12.33 -27.24
N ASN A 283 -9.56 -12.29 -26.01
CA ASN A 283 -10.99 -12.25 -25.68
C ASN A 283 -11.40 -10.86 -25.14
N LYS A 284 -11.11 -9.80 -25.90
CA LYS A 284 -11.36 -8.40 -25.48
C LYS A 284 -12.82 -8.11 -25.16
N GLU A 285 -13.73 -8.85 -25.78
CA GLU A 285 -15.19 -8.67 -25.67
C GLU A 285 -15.79 -9.21 -24.37
N LEU A 286 -15.01 -10.01 -23.62
CA LEU A 286 -15.40 -10.55 -22.32
C LEU A 286 -15.05 -9.60 -21.15
N PHE A 287 -14.20 -8.59 -21.39
CA PHE A 287 -13.87 -7.60 -20.37
C PHE A 287 -15.07 -6.73 -20.01
N GLY A 288 -15.25 -6.44 -18.73
CA GLY A 288 -16.42 -5.81 -18.12
C GLY A 288 -17.63 -6.73 -17.99
N LYS A 289 -17.55 -7.98 -18.45
CA LYS A 289 -18.62 -8.99 -18.36
C LYS A 289 -18.23 -10.16 -17.45
N GLY A 290 -17.08 -10.11 -16.78
CA GLY A 290 -16.60 -11.15 -15.88
C GLY A 290 -15.54 -12.04 -16.50
N ASN A 291 -14.42 -11.45 -16.90
CA ASN A 291 -13.24 -12.13 -17.41
C ASN A 291 -12.20 -12.36 -16.29
N PRO A 292 -11.82 -13.63 -15.99
CA PRO A 292 -10.79 -13.94 -15.01
C PRO A 292 -9.40 -13.40 -15.38
N GLU A 293 -9.12 -13.12 -16.66
CA GLU A 293 -7.85 -12.50 -17.08
C GLU A 293 -7.70 -11.07 -16.54
N GLY A 294 -8.80 -10.31 -16.48
CA GLY A 294 -8.82 -8.95 -15.94
C GLY A 294 -8.59 -8.93 -14.43
N ILE A 295 -9.24 -9.84 -13.70
CA ILE A 295 -9.02 -10.05 -12.25
C ILE A 295 -7.55 -10.38 -12.00
N ALA A 296 -7.00 -11.32 -12.78
CA ALA A 296 -5.63 -11.79 -12.57
C ALA A 296 -4.59 -10.69 -12.75
N ALA A 297 -4.76 -9.82 -13.75
CA ALA A 297 -3.86 -8.70 -13.98
C ALA A 297 -4.04 -7.57 -12.95
N ALA A 298 -5.29 -7.18 -12.68
CA ALA A 298 -5.60 -6.12 -11.71
C ALA A 298 -5.05 -6.47 -10.32
N GLU A 299 -5.27 -7.69 -9.86
CA GLU A 299 -4.80 -8.11 -8.53
C GLU A 299 -3.30 -8.32 -8.42
N ALA A 300 -2.68 -8.88 -9.47
CA ALA A 300 -1.24 -8.98 -9.50
C ALA A 300 -0.57 -7.61 -9.52
N GLY A 301 -1.18 -6.62 -10.19
CA GLY A 301 -0.75 -5.22 -10.18
C GLY A 301 -0.93 -4.55 -8.81
N ASN A 302 -2.11 -4.75 -8.20
CA ASN A 302 -2.46 -4.24 -6.89
C ASN A 302 -1.44 -4.66 -5.81
N ASN A 303 -1.24 -5.96 -5.62
CA ASN A 303 -0.25 -6.47 -4.66
C ASN A 303 1.20 -6.40 -5.17
N GLY A 304 1.41 -6.29 -6.48
CA GLY A 304 2.73 -5.96 -7.05
C GLY A 304 3.21 -4.57 -6.62
N CYS A 305 2.30 -3.63 -6.45
CA CYS A 305 2.62 -2.28 -5.97
C CYS A 305 3.06 -2.26 -4.49
N VAL A 306 2.61 -3.21 -3.68
CA VAL A 306 2.96 -3.29 -2.24
C VAL A 306 4.47 -3.33 -2.03
N GLY A 307 5.16 -4.33 -2.57
CA GLY A 307 6.62 -4.42 -2.48
C GLY A 307 7.34 -3.31 -3.24
N GLY A 308 6.81 -2.90 -4.40
CA GLY A 308 7.36 -1.82 -5.21
C GLY A 308 7.41 -0.47 -4.47
N SER A 309 6.31 -0.11 -3.81
CA SER A 309 6.19 1.13 -3.02
C SER A 309 7.10 1.18 -1.80
N LEU A 310 7.44 0.01 -1.25
CA LEU A 310 8.38 -0.08 -0.15
C LEU A 310 9.84 0.13 -0.58
N ILE A 311 10.16 0.02 -1.87
CA ILE A 311 11.52 0.23 -2.38
C ILE A 311 12.00 1.66 -2.08
N PRO A 312 11.43 2.73 -2.67
CA PRO A 312 11.87 4.10 -2.41
C PRO A 312 11.63 4.52 -0.95
N THR A 313 10.60 3.95 -0.32
CA THR A 313 10.25 4.20 1.08
C THR A 313 11.36 3.74 2.02
N LEU A 314 11.80 2.49 1.92
CA LEU A 314 12.82 1.96 2.82
C LEU A 314 14.23 2.42 2.46
N THR A 315 14.50 2.82 1.21
CA THR A 315 15.84 3.22 0.78
C THR A 315 16.08 4.72 0.79
N LEU A 316 15.07 5.53 0.47
CA LEU A 316 15.17 6.99 0.32
C LEU A 316 14.34 7.74 1.36
N GLY A 317 13.54 7.05 2.18
CA GLY A 317 12.60 7.68 3.11
C GLY A 317 11.43 8.37 2.43
N ILE A 318 11.22 8.15 1.11
CA ILE A 318 10.16 8.80 0.33
C ILE A 318 9.00 7.80 0.14
N PRO A 319 7.78 8.14 0.60
CA PRO A 319 6.64 7.25 0.48
C PRO A 319 6.27 6.97 -0.98
N GLY A 320 6.17 5.69 -1.32
CA GLY A 320 5.65 5.26 -2.63
C GLY A 320 4.17 5.56 -2.78
N ASN A 321 3.39 5.41 -1.71
CA ASN A 321 1.96 5.74 -1.64
C ASN A 321 1.55 6.05 -0.19
N SER A 322 0.26 6.34 0.03
CA SER A 322 -0.25 6.70 1.37
C SER A 322 -0.05 5.62 2.43
N VAL A 323 -0.09 4.33 2.06
CA VAL A 323 0.11 3.23 3.02
C VAL A 323 1.59 3.13 3.40
N ALA A 324 2.48 3.27 2.43
CA ALA A 324 3.93 3.32 2.66
C ALA A 324 4.32 4.54 3.53
N ALA A 325 3.63 5.69 3.37
CA ALA A 325 3.80 6.86 4.24
C ALA A 325 3.40 6.58 5.69
N ALA A 326 2.27 5.90 5.91
CA ALA A 326 1.86 5.48 7.25
C ALA A 326 2.88 4.50 7.87
N LEU A 327 3.38 3.54 7.08
CA LEU A 327 4.40 2.59 7.52
C LEU A 327 5.72 3.28 7.87
N LEU A 328 6.16 4.28 7.10
CA LEU A 328 7.32 5.11 7.43
C LEU A 328 7.16 5.81 8.78
N GLY A 329 5.96 6.32 9.08
CA GLY A 329 5.66 6.93 10.38
C GLY A 329 5.82 5.97 11.54
N GLY A 330 5.38 4.71 11.38
CA GLY A 330 5.62 3.66 12.37
C GLY A 330 7.10 3.30 12.52
N CYS A 331 7.85 3.28 11.41
CA CYS A 331 9.28 3.01 11.40
C CYS A 331 10.09 4.07 12.17
N TRP A 332 9.74 5.35 12.01
CA TRP A 332 10.39 6.45 12.72
C TRP A 332 10.14 6.39 14.23
N SER A 333 8.94 5.98 14.64
CA SER A 333 8.59 5.88 16.07
C SER A 333 9.24 4.70 16.79
N THR A 334 9.62 3.64 16.09
CA THR A 334 10.28 2.47 16.67
C THR A 334 11.80 2.64 16.81
N GLY A 335 12.34 3.83 16.48
CA GLY A 335 13.75 4.18 16.60
C GLY A 335 14.63 3.69 15.43
N SER A 336 14.02 3.05 14.42
CA SER A 336 14.68 2.65 13.17
C SER A 336 14.60 3.79 12.14
N SER A 337 15.55 4.72 12.17
CA SER A 337 15.67 5.75 11.13
C SER A 337 15.89 5.10 9.74
N PRO A 338 15.22 5.53 8.66
CA PRO A 338 15.40 4.95 7.31
C PRO A 338 16.83 5.10 6.79
N ASP A 339 17.48 6.21 7.13
CA ASP A 339 18.82 6.59 6.66
C ASP A 339 19.92 5.70 7.25
N ARG A 340 19.66 5.13 8.43
CA ARG A 340 20.43 4.01 8.96
C ARG A 340 19.74 2.74 8.52
N SER A 341 20.09 2.30 7.32
CA SER A 341 19.85 0.94 6.84
C SER A 341 19.71 -0.03 8.02
N CYS A 342 18.63 -0.81 8.05
CA CYS A 342 18.41 -1.96 8.93
C CYS A 342 19.72 -2.70 9.24
N SER A 343 20.43 -2.19 10.22
CA SER A 343 21.65 -2.75 10.76
C SER A 343 21.17 -3.42 12.02
N PRO A 344 21.47 -4.71 12.22
CA PRO A 344 21.42 -5.23 13.57
C PRO A 344 22.32 -4.31 14.38
N SER A 345 21.83 -3.89 15.54
CA SER A 345 22.59 -3.19 16.55
C SER A 345 23.92 -3.92 16.77
N THR A 346 25.00 -3.44 16.16
CA THR A 346 26.32 -3.69 16.71
C THR A 346 26.41 -2.77 17.91
N GLY A 347 26.05 -3.33 19.06
CA GLY A 347 26.42 -2.77 20.35
C GLY A 347 27.93 -2.60 20.38
N SER A 348 28.34 -1.35 20.55
CA SER A 348 29.60 -0.94 21.17
C SER A 348 29.34 0.40 21.84
#